data_AF-A0A956PFL6-F1
#
_entry.id   AF-A0A956PFL6-F1
#
_cell.length_a   1.000
_cell.length_b   1.000
_cell.length_c   1.000
_cell.angle_alpha   90.00
_cell.angle_beta   90.00
_cell.angle_gamma   90.00
#
_symmetry.space_group_name_H-M   'P 1'
#
loop_
_entity.id
_entity.type
_entity.pdbx_description
1 polymer ?
#
loop_
_entity_poly.entity_id
_entity_poly.type
_entity_poly.pdbx_seq_one_letter_code
_entity_poly.pdbx_strand_id
1 'polypeptide(L)' 'MKAEPEVTHEPGLNGRFRNQDGRIRAKRGDTQVSTLRETYGLDFAAGLPGNTPLAFLRAATGMSLSQMLKSPETLAELAG' A
#
# COMPACT_ATOMS: atom_id res chain seq x y z
N MET A 1 -23.71 31.02 -6.85
CA MET A 1 -22.24 31.10 -6.86
C MET A 1 -21.76 30.47 -5.56
N LYS A 2 -21.40 29.18 -5.54
CA LYS A 2 -20.88 28.52 -4.33
C LYS A 2 -19.39 28.83 -4.27
N ALA A 3 -18.97 29.49 -3.19
CA ALA A 3 -17.58 29.81 -2.93
C ALA A 3 -16.74 28.53 -2.96
N GLU A 4 -15.70 28.56 -3.78
CA GLU A 4 -14.64 27.56 -3.83
C GLU A 4 -13.87 27.64 -2.50
N PRO A 5 -13.66 26.54 -1.76
CA PRO A 5 -12.94 26.62 -0.51
C PRO A 5 -11.45 26.86 -0.79
N GLU A 6 -10.96 27.98 -0.25
CA GLU A 6 -9.57 28.40 -0.22
C GLU A 6 -8.69 27.27 0.35
N VAL A 7 -7.83 26.70 -0.51
CA VAL A 7 -7.01 25.53 -0.16
C VAL A 7 -5.75 26.00 0.56
N THR A 8 -5.80 26.06 1.89
CA THR A 8 -4.63 26.33 2.73
C THR A 8 -3.69 25.12 2.70
N HIS A 9 -2.74 25.14 1.76
CA HIS A 9 -1.66 24.16 1.64
C HIS A 9 -0.54 24.49 2.62
N GLU A 10 -0.70 24.13 3.90
CA GLU A 10 0.45 24.09 4.79
C GLU A 10 1.11 22.71 4.71
N PRO A 11 2.37 22.61 4.24
CA PRO A 11 3.08 21.34 4.18
C PRO A 11 3.35 20.84 5.60
N GLY A 12 2.75 19.71 5.98
CA GLY A 12 3.06 19.06 7.25
C GLY A 12 4.56 18.73 7.35
N LEU A 13 5.07 18.64 8.59
CA LEU A 13 6.47 18.55 9.07
C LEU A 13 7.46 17.61 8.31
N ASN A 14 7.02 16.83 7.32
CA ASN A 14 7.84 15.93 6.51
C ASN A 14 7.52 16.01 4.99
N GLY A 15 6.86 17.06 4.51
CA GLY A 15 6.43 17.15 3.10
C GLY A 15 5.41 16.07 2.71
N ARG A 16 4.80 15.41 3.70
CA ARG A 16 3.81 14.35 3.48
C ARG A 16 2.43 14.98 3.42
N PHE A 17 1.86 15.01 2.22
CA PHE A 17 0.47 15.41 2.01
C PHE A 17 -0.48 14.45 2.75
N ARG A 18 -1.20 14.98 3.73
CA ARG A 18 -2.37 14.31 4.32
C ARG A 18 -3.56 14.60 3.41
N ASN A 19 -4.42 13.62 3.20
CA ASN A 19 -5.72 13.87 2.57
C ASN A 19 -6.58 14.72 3.52
N GLN A 20 -7.63 15.37 3.02
CA GLN A 20 -8.53 16.23 3.82
C GLN A 20 -9.11 15.54 5.08
N ASP A 21 -9.23 14.21 5.07
CA ASP A 21 -9.67 13.39 6.21
C ASP A 21 -8.55 12.95 7.19
N GLY A 22 -7.31 13.41 7.01
CA GLY A 22 -6.16 13.05 7.86
C GLY A 22 -5.67 11.60 7.73
N ARG A 23 -6.33 10.76 6.92
CA ARG A 23 -5.95 9.35 6.69
C ARG A 23 -4.85 9.22 5.62
N ILE A 24 -3.84 8.40 5.91
CA ILE A 24 -2.82 8.00 4.94
C ILE A 24 -3.52 7.17 3.85
N ARG A 25 -3.38 7.58 2.58
CA ARG A 25 -3.96 6.85 1.45
C ARG A 25 -3.42 5.41 1.42
N ALA A 26 -4.30 4.42 1.36
CA ALA A 26 -3.88 3.04 1.16
C ALA A 26 -3.15 2.88 -0.18
N LYS A 27 -2.14 1.99 -0.23
CA LYS A 27 -1.49 1.63 -1.50
C LYS A 27 -2.52 1.06 -2.47
N ARG A 28 -2.44 1.50 -3.73
CA ARG A 28 -3.38 1.14 -4.81
C ARG A 28 -3.30 -0.37 -5.08
N GLY A 29 -4.44 -0.98 -5.41
CA GLY A 29 -4.51 -2.43 -5.66
C GLY A 29 -3.68 -2.88 -6.87
N ASP A 30 -3.43 -2.01 -7.83
CA ASP A 30 -2.58 -2.27 -9.00
C ASP A 30 -1.08 -2.13 -8.72
N THR A 31 -0.68 -1.84 -7.48
CA THR A 31 0.74 -1.79 -7.11
C THR A 31 1.34 -3.19 -7.22
N GLN A 32 2.42 -3.33 -7.98
CA GLN A 32 3.10 -4.60 -8.18
C GLN A 32 3.94 -5.00 -6.96
N VAL A 33 4.10 -6.31 -6.74
CA VAL A 33 4.97 -6.88 -5.70
C VAL A 33 6.41 -6.37 -5.84
N SER A 34 6.92 -6.19 -7.06
CA SER A 34 8.24 -5.59 -7.33
C SER A 34 8.38 -4.21 -6.66
N THR A 35 7.42 -3.32 -6.89
CA THR A 35 7.38 -1.97 -6.28
C THR A 35 7.18 -2.04 -4.76
N LEU A 36 6.41 -3.02 -4.27
CA LEU A 36 6.26 -3.22 -2.83
C LEU A 36 7.58 -3.65 -2.18
N ARG A 37 8.37 -4.50 -2.83
CA ARG A 37 9.68 -4.92 -2.35
C ARG A 37 10.67 -3.77 -2.24
N GLU A 38 10.63 -2.82 -3.17
CA GLU A 38 11.45 -1.59 -3.08
C GLU A 38 11.17 -0.78 -1.81
N THR A 39 9.92 -0.80 -1.32
CA THR A 39 9.52 -0.02 -0.14
C THR A 39 9.63 -0.81 1.16
N TYR A 40 9.31 -2.11 1.13
CA TYR A 40 9.10 -2.93 2.32
C TYR A 40 10.14 -4.05 2.49
N GLY A 41 11.05 -4.23 1.54
CA GLY A 41 12.11 -5.23 1.58
C GLY A 41 11.93 -6.31 0.50
N LEU A 42 13.05 -6.82 -0.01
CA LEU A 42 13.09 -7.84 -1.07
C LEU A 42 12.38 -9.13 -0.68
N ASP A 43 12.30 -9.42 0.62
CA ASP A 43 11.64 -10.60 1.17
C ASP A 43 10.10 -10.54 1.08
N PHE A 44 9.52 -9.36 0.81
CA PHE A 44 8.07 -9.21 0.71
C PHE A 44 7.50 -10.06 -0.44
N ALA A 45 6.66 -11.02 -0.08
CA ALA A 45 6.06 -11.97 -1.01
C ALA A 45 7.11 -12.64 -1.92
N ALA A 46 8.30 -12.97 -1.41
CA ALA A 46 9.45 -13.41 -2.20
C ALA A 46 9.15 -14.58 -3.17
N GLY A 47 8.25 -15.49 -2.80
CA GLY A 47 7.87 -16.62 -3.64
C GLY A 47 6.82 -16.29 -4.72
N LEU A 48 6.27 -15.07 -4.77
CA LEU A 48 5.35 -14.64 -5.81
C LEU A 48 6.05 -13.85 -6.92
N PRO A 49 5.52 -13.86 -8.16
CA PRO A 49 6.05 -13.05 -9.26
C PRO A 49 6.01 -11.56 -8.91
N GLY A 50 7.05 -10.80 -9.28
CA GLY A 50 7.11 -9.36 -9.04
C GLY A 50 5.97 -8.58 -9.72
N ASN A 51 5.46 -9.07 -10.86
CA ASN A 51 4.33 -8.47 -11.58
C ASN A 51 2.96 -8.72 -10.91
N THR A 52 2.91 -9.48 -9.80
CA THR A 52 1.66 -9.76 -9.09
C THR A 52 1.12 -8.47 -8.48
N PRO A 53 -0.15 -8.09 -8.74
CA PRO A 53 -0.73 -6.90 -8.16
C PRO A 53 -1.14 -7.12 -6.69
N LEU A 54 -1.05 -6.07 -5.87
CA LEU A 54 -1.49 -6.07 -4.47
C LEU A 54 -2.96 -6.48 -4.31
N ALA A 55 -3.81 -6.18 -5.29
CA ALA A 55 -5.21 -6.61 -5.32
C ALA A 55 -5.34 -8.14 -5.33
N PHE A 56 -4.47 -8.84 -6.06
CA PHE A 56 -4.45 -10.30 -6.06
C PHE A 56 -4.07 -10.84 -4.69
N LEU A 57 -3.03 -10.28 -4.05
CA LEU A 57 -2.65 -10.67 -2.69
C LEU A 57 -3.79 -10.46 -1.70
N ARG A 58 -4.50 -9.34 -1.80
CA ARG A 58 -5.67 -9.03 -0.95
C ARG A 58 -6.81 -10.01 -1.17
N ALA A 59 -7.06 -10.40 -2.43
CA ALA A 59 -8.09 -11.37 -2.76
C ALA A 59 -7.74 -12.77 -2.26
N ALA A 60 -6.47 -13.17 -2.37
CA ALA A 60 -5.99 -14.48 -2.00
C ALA A 60 -5.87 -14.67 -0.47
N THR A 61 -5.43 -13.64 0.26
CA THR A 61 -5.25 -13.70 1.72
C THR A 61 -6.42 -13.14 2.52
N GLY A 62 -7.25 -12.28 1.92
CA GLY A 62 -8.23 -11.45 2.65
C GLY A 62 -7.60 -10.34 3.51
N MET A 63 -6.28 -10.14 3.44
CA MET A 63 -5.55 -9.24 4.33
C MET A 63 -5.24 -7.88 3.70
N SER A 64 -5.11 -6.87 4.54
CA SER A 64 -4.54 -5.58 4.16
C SER A 64 -3.01 -5.65 4.04
N LEU A 65 -2.41 -4.69 3.33
CA LEU A 65 -0.95 -4.61 3.20
C LEU A 65 -0.25 -4.54 4.58
N SER A 66 -0.81 -3.82 5.54
CA SER A 66 -0.24 -3.73 6.89
C SER A 66 -0.33 -5.04 7.68
N GLN A 67 -1.33 -5.89 7.41
CA GLN A 67 -1.43 -7.22 8.01
C GLN A 67 -0.43 -8.18 7.36
N MET A 68 -0.30 -8.15 6.04
CA MET A 68 0.71 -8.94 5.30
C MET A 68 2.13 -8.67 5.78
N LEU A 69 2.44 -7.41 6.13
CA LEU A 69 3.76 -7.04 6.68
C LEU A 69 4.01 -7.58 8.09
N LYS A 70 2.95 -7.91 8.85
CA LYS A 70 3.08 -8.50 10.20
C LYS A 70 3.10 -10.02 10.17
N SER A 71 2.56 -10.61 9.11
CA SER A 71 2.42 -12.06 8.93
C SER A 71 2.98 -12.50 7.57
N PRO A 72 4.30 -12.41 7.36
CA PRO A 72 4.93 -12.81 6.10
C PRO A 72 4.75 -14.29 5.79
N GLU A 73 4.52 -15.15 6.79
CA GLU A 73 4.22 -16.57 6.63
C GLU A 73 3.02 -16.82 5.70
N THR A 74 1.99 -15.97 5.77
CA THR A 74 0.77 -16.09 4.94
C THR A 74 1.03 -15.82 3.46
N LEU A 75 2.04 -15.01 3.14
CA LEU A 75 2.48 -14.77 1.77
C LEU A 75 3.37 -15.90 1.25
N ALA A 76 4.09 -16.59 2.15
CA ALA A 76 4.90 -17.75 1.79
C ALA A 76 4.00 -18.96 1.45
N GLU A 77 2.89 -19.16 2.16
CA GLU A 77 1.92 -20.22 1.83
C GLU A 77 1.26 -20.03 0.46
N LEU A 78 1.08 -18.80 -0.01
CA LEU A 78 0.56 -18.52 -1.37
C LEU A 78 1.56 -18.81 -2.49
N ALA A 79 2.83 -18.96 -2.15
CA ALA A 79 3.90 -19.19 -3.11
C ALA A 79 4.37 -20.64 -3.21
N GLY A 80 3.92 -21.50 -2.28
CA GLY A 80 4.15 -22.95 -2.30
C GLY A 80 3.07 -23.68 -3.09
#